data_AF-A0A7V1GGR3-F1
#
_entry.id   AF-A0A7V1GGR3-F1
#
_cell.length_a   1.000
_cell.length_b   1.000
_cell.length_c   1.000
_cell.angle_alpha   90.00
_cell.angle_beta   90.00
_cell.angle_gamma   90.00
#
_symmetry.space_group_name_H-M   'P 1'
#
loop_
_entity.id
_entity.type
_entity.pdbx_description
1 polymer ?
#
loop_
_entity_poly.entity_id
_entity_poly.type
_entity_poly.pdbx_seq_one_letter_code
_entity_poly.pdbx_strand_id
1 'polypeptide(L)'
;MSQDRSFIKSGRNTIIHKDKKLDLVIVNSEVHPKIKVTQHGLEPFKEELPKNRREAKERYLEVVYVSSVDVFGEEKRLLFIQALDGREYKIDYSKIGTKLFVRIHQDSYL
;
A
#
# COMPACT_ATOMS: atom_id res chain seq x y z
N MET A 1 -16.72 6.68 16.87
CA MET A 1 -16.13 7.59 15.89
C MET A 1 -15.23 6.79 14.99
N SER A 2 -15.66 6.50 13.75
CA SER A 2 -14.80 5.83 12.79
C SER A 2 -13.63 6.76 12.49
N GLN A 3 -12.41 6.42 12.92
CA GLN A 3 -11.21 7.05 12.38
C GLN A 3 -11.23 6.77 10.89
N ASP A 4 -11.48 7.79 10.07
CA ASP A 4 -11.37 7.68 8.62
C ASP A 4 -9.94 7.26 8.27
N ARG A 5 -9.77 5.98 7.91
CA ARG A 5 -8.49 5.45 7.41
C ARG A 5 -8.13 6.17 6.11
N SER A 6 -6.85 6.36 5.81
CA SER A 6 -6.41 6.96 4.53
C SER A 6 -6.59 6.04 3.30
N PHE A 7 -7.17 4.85 3.51
CA PHE A 7 -7.44 3.87 2.46
C PHE A 7 -8.79 3.16 2.65
N ILE A 8 -9.27 2.58 1.55
CA ILE A 8 -10.43 1.69 1.49
C ILE A 8 -9.95 0.31 1.06
N LYS A 9 -10.57 -0.73 1.60
CA LYS A 9 -10.40 -2.11 1.12
C LYS A 9 -11.46 -2.41 0.09
N SER A 10 -11.06 -2.99 -1.03
CA SER A 10 -11.97 -3.44 -2.08
C SER A 10 -11.69 -4.90 -2.42
N GLY A 11 -12.75 -5.70 -2.54
CA GLY A 11 -12.64 -7.12 -2.84
C GLY A 11 -11.71 -7.87 -1.88
N ARG A 12 -10.97 -8.86 -2.41
CA ARG A 12 -10.11 -9.76 -1.63
C ARG A 12 -8.70 -9.26 -1.41
N ASN A 13 -8.16 -8.47 -2.34
CA ASN A 13 -6.74 -8.14 -2.44
C ASN A 13 -6.48 -6.69 -2.88
N THR A 14 -7.48 -5.81 -2.88
CA THR A 14 -7.34 -4.44 -3.41
C THR A 14 -7.37 -3.41 -2.28
N ILE A 15 -6.39 -2.51 -2.29
CA ILE A 15 -6.32 -1.33 -1.41
C ILE A 15 -6.46 -0.09 -2.30
N ILE A 16 -7.36 0.81 -1.95
CA ILE A 16 -7.60 2.07 -2.66
C ILE A 16 -7.17 3.20 -1.75
N HIS A 17 -6.16 3.96 -2.15
CA HIS A 17 -5.72 5.13 -1.41
C HIS A 17 -6.70 6.30 -1.62
N LYS A 18 -7.15 6.94 -0.55
CA LYS A 18 -8.17 8.01 -0.60
C LYS A 18 -7.80 9.32 0.08
N ASP A 19 -6.65 9.43 0.74
CA ASP A 19 -6.25 10.64 1.48
C ASP A 19 -4.98 11.25 0.89
N LYS A 20 -5.07 12.48 0.38
CA LYS A 20 -3.92 13.19 -0.21
C LYS A 20 -2.93 13.72 0.83
N LYS A 21 -3.26 13.68 2.13
CA LYS A 21 -2.43 14.24 3.20
C LYS A 21 -1.37 13.28 3.72
N LEU A 22 -1.52 11.99 3.45
CA LEU A 22 -0.68 10.92 3.99
C LEU A 22 -0.29 9.98 2.86
N ASP A 23 0.95 9.54 2.84
CA ASP A 23 1.37 8.41 2.01
C ASP A 23 1.04 7.09 2.73
N LEU A 24 0.70 6.03 1.98
CA LEU A 24 0.55 4.70 2.57
C LEU A 24 1.87 3.96 2.55
N VAL A 25 2.22 3.26 3.64
CA VAL A 25 3.33 2.29 3.64
C VAL A 25 2.76 0.88 3.78
N ILE A 26 2.84 0.12 2.70
CA ILE A 26 2.27 -1.23 2.61
C ILE A 26 3.29 -2.24 3.11
N VAL A 27 2.88 -2.99 4.12
CA VAL A 27 3.66 -4.07 4.73
C VAL A 27 2.91 -5.38 4.53
N ASN A 28 3.32 -6.15 3.53
CA ASN A 28 2.72 -7.45 3.25
C ASN A 28 3.22 -8.54 4.19
N SER A 29 4.53 -8.57 4.43
CA SER A 29 5.20 -9.37 5.45
C SER A 29 6.45 -8.62 5.93
N GLU A 30 7.10 -9.13 6.97
CA GLU A 30 8.34 -8.53 7.48
C GLU A 30 9.50 -8.62 6.46
N VAL A 31 9.57 -9.74 5.72
CA VAL A 31 10.64 -10.08 4.77
C VAL A 31 10.39 -9.56 3.35
N HIS A 32 9.15 -9.23 3.01
CA HIS A 32 8.82 -8.70 1.69
C HIS A 32 9.25 -7.23 1.54
N PRO A 33 9.59 -6.80 0.30
CA PRO A 33 9.79 -5.39 0.01
C PRO A 33 8.56 -4.57 0.38
N LYS A 34 8.79 -3.47 1.11
CA LYS A 34 7.73 -2.53 1.52
C LYS A 34 7.55 -1.50 0.42
N ILE A 35 6.31 -1.09 0.21
CA ILE A 35 5.94 -0.18 -0.89
C ILE A 35 5.29 1.04 -0.30
N LYS A 36 5.76 2.23 -0.71
CA LYS A 36 5.11 3.49 -0.41
C LYS A 36 4.17 3.84 -1.56
N VAL A 37 2.93 4.14 -1.21
CA VAL A 37 1.89 4.62 -2.15
C VAL A 37 1.80 6.13 -1.95
N THR A 38 2.08 6.88 -3.00
CA THR A 38 2.13 8.34 -2.97
C THR A 38 1.05 8.93 -3.88
N GLN A 39 1.01 10.27 -3.91
CA GLN A 39 0.19 10.98 -4.89
C GLN A 39 0.59 10.76 -6.36
N HIS A 40 1.81 10.29 -6.61
CA HIS A 40 2.38 10.13 -7.95
C HIS A 40 2.56 8.66 -8.37
N GLY A 41 2.06 7.72 -7.57
CA GLY A 41 2.19 6.28 -7.82
C GLY A 41 2.98 5.56 -6.72
N LEU A 42 3.68 4.50 -7.10
CA LEU A 42 4.39 3.61 -6.16
C LEU A 42 5.89 3.86 -6.12
N GLU A 43 6.44 3.85 -4.90
CA GLU A 43 7.87 3.96 -4.64
C GLU A 43 8.34 2.83 -3.70
N PRO A 44 9.58 2.34 -3.83
CA PRO A 44 10.16 1.45 -2.83
C PRO A 44 10.30 2.16 -1.48
N PHE A 45 9.80 1.55 -0.40
CA PHE A 45 10.03 2.07 0.96
C PHE A 45 11.25 1.39 1.58
N LYS A 46 12.34 2.14 1.73
CA LYS A 46 13.63 1.65 2.26
C LYS A 46 13.95 2.12 3.67
N GLU A 47 13.16 3.04 4.19
CA GLU A 47 13.34 3.61 5.53
C GLU A 47 12.86 2.62 6.61
N GLU A 48 13.27 2.86 7.86
CA GLU A 48 12.70 2.13 8.98
C GLU A 48 11.21 2.44 9.15
N LEU A 49 10.43 1.42 9.51
CA LEU A 49 9.03 1.60 9.85
C LEU A 49 8.90 2.46 11.11
N PRO A 50 7.94 3.40 11.14
CA PRO A 50 7.68 4.16 12.35
C PRO A 50 7.26 3.22 13.48
N LYS A 51 7.75 3.48 14.70
CA LYS A 51 7.54 2.62 15.88
C LYS A 51 6.09 2.63 16.36
N ASN A 52 5.35 3.69 16.03
CA ASN A 52 3.95 3.84 16.43
C ASN A 52 3.18 4.78 15.48
N ARG A 53 1.85 4.85 15.66
CA ARG A 53 0.96 5.68 14.84
C ARG A 53 1.27 7.18 14.92
N ARG A 54 1.81 7.67 16.04
CA ARG A 54 2.14 9.09 16.19
C ARG A 54 3.34 9.46 15.33
N GLU A 55 4.41 8.67 15.42
CA GLU A 55 5.60 8.85 14.58
C GLU A 55 5.26 8.74 13.09
N ALA A 56 4.40 7.78 12.73
CA ALA A 56 3.91 7.66 11.36
C ALA A 56 3.26 8.96 10.87
N LYS A 57 2.36 9.55 11.68
CA LYS A 57 1.70 10.82 11.34
C LYS A 57 2.65 12.00 11.28
N GLU A 58 3.64 12.08 12.17
CA GLU A 58 4.70 13.11 12.12
C GLU A 58 5.50 13.04 10.81
N ARG A 59 5.60 11.84 10.22
CA ARG A 59 6.20 11.58 8.90
C ARG A 59 5.22 11.66 7.73
N TYR A 60 3.96 12.03 7.96
CA TYR A 60 2.89 12.01 6.97
C TYR A 60 2.65 10.62 6.35
N LEU A 61 2.74 9.57 7.16
CA LEU A 61 2.57 8.17 6.74
C LEU A 61 1.39 7.51 7.46
N GLU A 62 0.71 6.59 6.77
CA GLU A 62 -0.12 5.55 7.37
C GLU A 62 0.44 4.17 7.00
N VAL A 63 0.85 3.41 8.02
CA VAL A 63 1.36 2.04 7.81
C VAL A 63 0.19 1.05 7.73
N VAL A 64 0.13 0.31 6.63
CA VAL A 64 -0.92 -0.67 6.33
C VAL A 64 -0.33 -2.07 6.39
N TYR A 65 -0.60 -2.78 7.48
CA TYR A 65 -0.23 -4.19 7.65
C TYR A 65 -1.28 -5.09 6.97
N VAL A 66 -0.93 -5.66 5.82
CA VAL A 66 -1.84 -6.44 4.97
C VAL A 66 -2.40 -7.67 5.70
N SER A 67 -1.53 -8.34 6.46
CA SER A 67 -1.86 -9.53 7.24
C SER A 67 -2.66 -9.25 8.52
N SER A 68 -2.86 -7.98 8.89
CA SER A 68 -3.75 -7.64 10.00
C SER A 68 -5.18 -8.04 9.67
N VAL A 69 -5.90 -8.59 10.66
CA VAL A 69 -7.33 -8.94 10.56
C VAL A 69 -8.21 -7.76 10.13
N ASP A 70 -7.78 -6.54 10.47
CA ASP A 70 -8.45 -5.31 10.09
C ASP A 70 -8.28 -4.96 8.60
N VAL A 71 -7.31 -5.57 7.94
CA VAL A 71 -6.99 -5.41 6.53
C VAL A 71 -7.47 -6.64 5.75
N PHE A 72 -6.66 -7.69 5.61
CA PHE A 72 -7.11 -8.94 4.97
C PHE A 72 -6.93 -10.19 5.83
N GLY A 73 -6.25 -10.09 6.97
CA GLY A 73 -6.01 -11.22 7.89
C GLY A 73 -4.97 -12.24 7.42
N GLU A 74 -4.36 -12.03 6.25
CA GLU A 74 -3.33 -12.90 5.69
C GLU A 74 -2.38 -12.11 4.80
N GLU A 75 -1.17 -12.61 4.63
CA GLU A 75 -0.27 -12.13 3.59
C GLU A 75 -0.84 -12.43 2.22
N LYS A 76 -0.58 -11.54 1.27
CA LYS A 76 -1.08 -11.70 -0.10
C LYS A 76 0.07 -11.99 -1.03
N ARG A 77 -0.07 -13.07 -1.80
CA ARG A 77 0.80 -13.31 -2.96
C ARG A 77 0.62 -12.20 -4.00
N LEU A 78 -0.63 -11.75 -4.20
CA LEU A 78 -0.98 -10.77 -5.19
C LEU A 78 -1.81 -9.65 -4.56
N LEU A 79 -1.35 -8.40 -4.69
CA LEU A 79 -2.05 -7.20 -4.26
C LEU A 79 -2.33 -6.28 -5.44
N PHE A 80 -3.47 -5.59 -5.35
CA PHE A 80 -3.80 -4.48 -6.23
C PHE A 80 -3.85 -3.20 -5.40
N ILE A 81 -3.23 -2.14 -5.90
CA ILE A 81 -3.20 -0.85 -5.22
C ILE A 81 -3.61 0.21 -6.21
N GLN A 82 -4.73 0.86 -5.94
CA GLN A 82 -5.10 2.08 -6.63
C GLN A 82 -4.47 3.27 -5.89
N ALA A 83 -3.53 3.95 -6.54
CA ALA A 83 -2.89 5.15 -6.01
C ALA A 83 -3.70 6.40 -6.38
N LEU A 84 -3.30 7.55 -5.84
CA LEU A 84 -4.03 8.81 -6.07
C LEU A 84 -3.76 9.42 -7.46
N ASP A 85 -2.80 8.87 -8.22
CA ASP A 85 -2.55 9.19 -9.63
C ASP A 85 -3.60 8.60 -10.57
N GLY A 86 -4.60 7.88 -10.03
CA GLY A 86 -5.67 7.25 -10.77
C GLY A 86 -5.32 5.87 -11.34
N ARG A 87 -4.05 5.44 -11.25
CA ARG A 87 -3.60 4.14 -11.76
C ARG A 87 -3.81 3.05 -10.73
N GLU A 88 -4.10 1.86 -11.22
CA GLU A 88 -4.06 0.64 -10.42
C GLU A 88 -2.78 -0.14 -10.71
N TYR A 89 -2.06 -0.45 -9.66
CA TYR A 89 -0.82 -1.21 -9.70
C TYR A 89 -1.07 -2.64 -9.24
N LYS A 90 -0.52 -3.60 -9.97
CA LYS A 90 -0.42 -5.01 -9.60
C LYS A 90 0.93 -5.25 -8.95
N ILE A 91 0.92 -5.81 -7.74
CA ILE A 91 2.11 -6.22 -6.99
C ILE A 91 2.05 -7.73 -6.78
N ASP A 92 2.99 -8.45 -7.40
CA ASP A 92 3.10 -9.92 -7.31
C ASP A 92 4.32 -10.32 -6.48
N TYR A 93 4.11 -10.61 -5.19
CA TYR A 93 5.18 -10.99 -4.27
C TYR A 93 5.84 -12.33 -4.63
N SER A 94 5.29 -13.12 -5.55
CA SER A 94 6.00 -14.29 -6.11
C SER A 94 7.03 -13.93 -7.18
N LYS A 95 7.16 -12.64 -7.54
CA LYS A 95 8.03 -12.11 -8.60
C LYS A 95 9.03 -11.08 -8.11
N ILE A 96 9.28 -11.02 -6.79
CA ILE A 96 10.28 -10.13 -6.16
C ILE A 96 11.63 -10.26 -6.90
N GLY A 97 12.30 -9.13 -7.13
CA GLY A 97 13.58 -9.06 -7.83
C GLY A 97 13.46 -9.05 -9.37
N THR A 98 12.25 -9.16 -9.92
CA THR A 98 12.02 -9.12 -11.37
C THR A 98 11.22 -7.88 -11.77
N LYS A 99 11.25 -7.54 -13.07
CA LYS A 99 10.40 -6.49 -13.66
C LYS A 99 8.89 -6.79 -13.57
N LEU A 100 8.51 -8.01 -13.21
CA LEU A 100 7.11 -8.43 -13.03
C LEU A 100 6.62 -8.21 -11.59
N PHE A 101 7.49 -7.79 -10.67
CA PHE A 101 7.13 -7.56 -9.26
C PHE A 101 6.05 -6.48 -9.12
N VAL A 102 6.24 -5.34 -9.79
CA VAL A 102 5.29 -4.22 -9.80
C VAL A 102 5.00 -3.85 -11.25
N ARG A 103 3.72 -3.79 -11.62
CA ARG A 103 3.27 -3.34 -12.94
C ARG A 103 2.02 -2.49 -12.81
N ILE A 104 1.81 -1.60 -13.77
CA ILE A 104 0.51 -0.97 -13.97
C ILE A 104 -0.45 -2.06 -14.47
N HIS A 105 -1.56 -2.26 -13.75
CA HIS A 105 -2.64 -3.17 -14.11
C HIS A 105 -3.68 -2.48 -15.00
N GLN A 106 -4.08 -1.28 -14.60
CA GLN A 106 -5.02 -0.42 -15.31
C GLN A 106 -4.47 1.01 -15.26
N ASP A 107 -4.51 1.70 -16.41
CA ASP A 107 -4.15 3.11 -16.47
C ASP A 107 -5.31 3.98 -15.96
N SER A 108 -5.02 5.26 -15.73
CA SER A 108 -6.06 6.25 -15.44
C SER A 108 -7.03 6.32 -16.63
N TYR A 109 -8.32 6.21 -16.36
CA TYR A 109 -9.39 6.41 -17.36
C TYR A 109 -9.72 7.89 -17.61
N LEU A 110 -8.99 8.82 -16.98
CA LEU A 110 -9.12 10.27 -17.13
C LEU A 110 -8.06 10.85 -18.05
#